data_AF-A0A2T0TVI5-F1
#
_entry.id   AF-A0A2T0TVI5-F1
#
_cell.length_a   1.000
_cell.length_b   1.000
_cell.length_c   1.000
_cell.angle_alpha   90.00
_cell.angle_beta   90.00
_cell.angle_gamma   90.00
#
_symmetry.space_group_name_H-M   'P 1'
#
loop_
_entity.id
_entity.type
_entity.pdbx_description
1 polymer ?
#
loop_
_entity_poly.entity_id
_entity_poly.type
_entity_poly.pdbx_seq_one_letter_code
_entity_poly.pdbx_strand_id
1 'polypeptide(L)'
;MLRARAAGAAALALSAALLTGCQLPDVSMSPDLTAGEETAAPTRAASTQAAVRTEAAPAAPSTEVAPPTPARPAGDLDTGALTHALPAGDRTVVVDYWTTGQAVTWTAEDDKTVQLSAHVEGGDEDTEVLVTRFALTVDDGTTRALAAEDRGEFALMPPYSYSTALTLPGADSAAEALTLEVQFDLLVETEPGSQRWFRQTVLDTLQLPLLQEDPS
;
A
#
# COMPACT_ATOMS: atom_id res chain seq x y z
N MET A 1 -15.57 -14.11 -56.00
CA MET A 1 -16.46 -12.99 -56.39
C MET A 1 -15.77 -11.70 -56.01
N LEU A 2 -15.49 -10.84 -57.00
CA LEU A 2 -14.85 -9.52 -56.86
C LEU A 2 -15.87 -8.46 -56.43
N ARG A 3 -15.46 -7.50 -55.57
CA ARG A 3 -15.89 -6.08 -55.41
C ARG A 3 -15.19 -5.56 -54.14
N ALA A 4 -14.18 -4.68 -54.09
CA ALA A 4 -13.78 -3.44 -54.76
C ALA A 4 -14.48 -2.15 -54.26
N ARG A 5 -13.67 -1.31 -53.56
CA ARG A 5 -13.70 0.18 -53.38
C ARG A 5 -14.76 0.73 -52.39
N ALA A 6 -14.61 1.84 -51.66
CA ALA A 6 -13.75 3.04 -51.68
C ALA A 6 -13.72 3.68 -50.25
N ALA A 7 -12.61 4.21 -49.72
CA ALA A 7 -12.16 5.62 -49.71
C ALA A 7 -13.18 6.70 -49.24
N GLY A 8 -12.84 7.41 -48.16
CA GLY A 8 -13.40 8.71 -47.71
C GLY A 8 -12.84 9.07 -46.32
N ALA A 9 -11.77 9.87 -46.21
CA ALA A 9 -11.69 11.34 -46.21
C ALA A 9 -12.16 12.01 -44.88
N ALA A 10 -11.14 12.36 -44.08
CA ALA A 10 -10.96 13.49 -43.15
C ALA A 10 -12.16 14.31 -42.62
N ALA A 11 -12.17 14.51 -41.29
CA ALA A 11 -12.57 15.76 -40.66
C ALA A 11 -11.77 16.00 -39.36
N LEU A 12 -10.81 16.92 -39.44
CA LEU A 12 -10.20 17.61 -38.30
C LEU A 12 -11.25 18.50 -37.63
N ALA A 13 -11.45 18.36 -36.33
CA ALA A 13 -12.17 19.34 -35.52
C ALA A 13 -11.25 19.87 -34.41
N LEU A 14 -11.16 21.19 -34.36
CA LEU A 14 -10.21 21.99 -33.59
C LEU A 14 -10.46 21.90 -32.08
N SER A 15 -9.38 21.68 -31.33
CA SER A 15 -9.29 21.86 -29.89
C SER A 15 -8.85 23.29 -29.57
N ALA A 16 -9.69 24.08 -28.89
CA ALA A 16 -9.27 25.26 -28.15
C ALA A 16 -10.30 25.59 -27.06
N ALA A 17 -10.10 25.02 -25.87
CA ALA A 17 -10.81 25.44 -24.66
C ALA A 17 -9.80 25.95 -23.65
N LEU A 18 -9.98 27.21 -23.28
CA LEU A 18 -9.26 28.01 -22.30
C LEU A 18 -9.46 27.43 -20.90
N LEU A 19 -8.39 27.23 -20.13
CA LEU A 19 -8.47 27.24 -18.67
C LEU A 19 -7.34 28.10 -18.09
N THR A 20 -7.83 29.20 -17.53
CA THR A 20 -7.18 30.25 -16.75
C THR A 20 -6.53 29.71 -15.47
N GLY A 21 -5.50 30.45 -15.04
CA GLY A 21 -4.58 30.08 -13.98
C GLY A 21 -5.17 29.88 -12.58
N CYS A 22 -4.40 29.15 -11.79
CA CYS A 22 -4.46 29.14 -10.34
C CYS A 22 -3.02 29.34 -9.83
N GLN A 23 -2.74 30.52 -9.30
CA GLN A 23 -1.56 30.79 -8.48
C GLN A 23 -1.71 30.03 -7.18
N LEU A 24 -0.76 29.14 -6.88
CA LEU A 24 -0.64 28.50 -5.57
C LEU A 24 -0.01 29.50 -4.59
N PRO A 25 -0.58 29.66 -3.37
CA PRO A 25 0.05 30.45 -2.33
C PRO A 25 1.29 29.71 -1.76
N ASP A 26 2.39 30.46 -1.68
CA ASP A 26 3.63 30.09 -1.00
C ASP A 26 3.39 29.99 0.51
N VAL A 27 3.54 28.78 1.06
CA VAL A 27 3.48 28.52 2.50
C VAL A 27 4.89 28.25 3.03
N SER A 28 5.70 29.29 3.02
CA SER A 28 6.98 29.31 3.73
C SER A 28 6.74 29.59 5.22
N MET A 29 6.85 28.56 6.06
CA MET A 29 6.92 28.67 7.52
C MET A 29 8.27 28.12 7.99
N SER A 30 9.27 29.00 8.07
CA SER A 30 10.51 28.76 8.81
C SER A 30 10.43 29.53 10.13
N PRO A 31 10.63 28.91 11.30
CA PRO A 31 10.75 29.65 12.54
C PRO A 31 12.16 30.26 12.65
N ASP A 32 12.20 31.58 12.60
CA ASP A 32 13.35 32.40 12.97
C ASP A 32 13.54 32.34 14.50
N LEU A 33 14.67 31.79 14.93
CA LEU A 33 15.16 31.89 16.29
C LEU A 33 16.17 33.03 16.36
N THR A 34 16.10 33.78 17.45
CA THR A 34 17.06 34.78 17.96
C THR A 34 16.93 36.21 17.44
N ALA A 35 16.52 37.12 18.33
CA ALA A 35 17.40 38.13 18.93
C ALA A 35 16.56 39.19 19.66
N GLY A 36 16.47 39.08 20.97
CA GLY A 36 16.06 40.17 21.85
C GLY A 36 17.23 40.56 22.73
N GLU A 37 18.07 41.46 22.23
CA GLU A 37 19.01 42.23 23.04
C GLU A 37 18.24 43.33 23.79
N GLU A 38 18.34 43.38 25.11
CA GLU A 38 18.05 44.61 25.86
C GLU A 38 19.10 44.83 26.98
N THR A 39 20.05 45.70 26.63
CA THR A 39 20.65 46.84 27.34
C THR A 39 20.82 46.84 28.87
N ALA A 40 21.97 47.37 29.27
CA ALA A 40 22.64 47.27 30.56
C ALA A 40 22.31 48.32 31.65
N ALA A 41 22.47 47.85 32.91
CA ALA A 41 23.05 48.49 34.12
C ALA A 41 22.28 49.64 34.85
N PRO A 42 22.60 50.03 36.13
CA PRO A 42 23.73 49.60 36.99
C PRO A 42 23.49 49.49 38.55
N THR A 43 24.56 49.12 39.28
CA THR A 43 24.96 49.54 40.66
C THR A 43 24.19 49.06 41.92
N ARG A 44 24.83 48.23 42.80
CA ARG A 44 25.61 48.63 44.01
C ARG A 44 25.82 47.44 44.96
N ALA A 45 26.99 47.39 45.58
CA ALA A 45 27.37 46.45 46.63
C ALA A 45 26.64 46.69 47.97
N ALA A 46 26.28 45.60 48.66
CA ALA A 46 26.18 45.53 50.12
C ALA A 46 26.39 44.08 50.58
N SER A 47 27.25 43.94 51.58
CA SER A 47 27.66 42.69 52.23
C SER A 47 26.70 42.36 53.36
N THR A 48 26.18 41.13 53.43
CA THR A 48 25.65 40.58 54.68
C THR A 48 25.82 39.07 54.81
N GLN A 49 26.22 38.73 56.01
CA GLN A 49 26.64 37.49 56.64
C GLN A 49 25.58 36.37 56.70
N ALA A 50 26.07 35.13 56.45
CA ALA A 50 25.70 33.83 57.02
C ALA A 50 24.22 33.44 57.29
N ALA A 51 23.79 32.36 56.63
CA ALA A 51 23.11 31.24 57.29
C ALA A 51 23.30 29.96 56.45
N VAL A 52 24.01 28.96 56.99
CA VAL A 52 24.04 27.61 56.41
C VAL A 52 22.71 26.96 56.74
N ARG A 53 21.81 26.91 55.75
CA ARG A 53 20.59 26.11 55.78
C ARG A 53 20.93 24.81 55.05
N THR A 54 20.92 23.69 55.75
CA THR A 54 20.88 22.37 55.12
C THR A 54 19.51 22.21 54.49
N GLU A 55 19.38 22.64 53.24
CA GLU A 55 18.21 22.40 52.41
C GLU A 55 18.33 20.97 51.84
N ALA A 56 17.32 20.15 52.11
CA ALA A 56 17.25 18.80 51.60
C ALA A 56 17.31 18.85 50.06
N ALA A 57 18.24 18.10 49.48
CA ALA A 57 18.36 17.96 48.05
C ALA A 57 16.99 17.56 47.45
N PRO A 58 16.48 18.27 46.42
CA PRO A 58 15.29 17.85 45.72
C PRO A 58 15.52 16.44 45.20
N ALA A 59 14.60 15.52 45.52
CA ALA A 59 14.57 14.23 44.84
C ALA A 59 14.46 14.51 43.34
N ALA A 60 15.46 14.09 42.58
CA ALA A 60 15.46 14.24 41.13
C ALA A 60 14.19 13.55 40.60
N PRO A 61 13.43 14.19 39.69
CA PRO A 61 12.27 13.56 39.09
C PRO A 61 12.74 12.31 38.37
N SER A 62 12.21 11.15 38.77
CA SER A 62 12.35 9.91 38.02
C SER A 62 11.85 10.19 36.61
N THR A 63 12.77 10.22 35.64
CA THR A 63 12.41 10.35 34.23
C THR A 63 11.70 9.07 33.85
N GLU A 64 10.37 9.14 33.72
CA GLU A 64 9.56 8.06 33.19
C GLU A 64 10.01 7.82 31.75
N VAL A 65 10.71 6.70 31.55
CA VAL A 65 11.16 6.28 30.24
C VAL A 65 9.92 5.78 29.51
N ALA A 66 9.49 6.52 28.48
CA ALA A 66 8.43 6.06 27.60
C ALA A 66 8.81 4.69 27.02
N PRO A 67 7.87 3.73 26.97
CA PRO A 67 8.16 2.41 26.42
C PRO A 67 8.64 2.54 24.97
N PRO A 68 9.56 1.67 24.52
CA PRO A 68 10.01 1.68 23.14
C PRO A 68 8.80 1.42 22.23
N THR A 69 8.65 2.19 21.16
CA THR A 69 7.65 1.90 20.13
C THR A 69 7.93 0.50 19.56
N PRO A 70 6.93 -0.40 19.54
CA PRO A 70 7.08 -1.71 18.92
C PRO A 70 7.57 -1.53 17.47
N ALA A 71 8.67 -2.20 17.12
CA ALA A 71 9.29 -2.11 15.82
C ALA A 71 9.11 -3.41 15.06
N ARG A 72 8.71 -3.30 13.79
CA ARG A 72 8.62 -4.43 12.85
C ARG A 72 9.39 -4.12 11.56
N PRO A 73 9.77 -5.13 10.77
CA PRO A 73 10.32 -4.92 9.43
C PRO A 73 9.34 -4.16 8.52
N ALA A 74 9.86 -3.58 7.44
CA ALA A 74 9.04 -2.97 6.40
C ALA A 74 8.23 -4.04 5.65
N GLY A 75 6.97 -3.72 5.38
CA GLY A 75 6.02 -4.58 4.68
C GLY A 75 5.52 -3.99 3.36
N ASP A 76 4.91 -4.85 2.55
CA ASP A 76 4.48 -4.53 1.19
C ASP A 76 3.38 -3.46 1.13
N LEU A 77 2.54 -3.38 2.17
CA LEU A 77 1.43 -2.42 2.25
C LEU A 77 1.69 -1.26 3.21
N ASP A 78 2.94 -1.04 3.65
CA ASP A 78 3.29 0.05 4.58
C ASP A 78 2.98 1.44 3.99
N THR A 79 3.08 1.58 2.67
CA THR A 79 2.70 2.79 1.92
C THR A 79 1.20 2.89 1.62
N GLY A 80 0.41 1.90 2.03
CA GLY A 80 -1.03 1.79 1.82
C GLY A 80 -1.42 1.11 0.50
N ALA A 81 -0.54 1.09 -0.50
CA ALA A 81 -0.76 0.43 -1.79
C ALA A 81 0.55 -0.02 -2.44
N LEU A 82 0.44 -1.01 -3.32
CA LEU A 82 1.53 -1.63 -4.07
C LEU A 82 0.99 -2.17 -5.41
N THR A 83 1.81 -2.14 -6.46
CA THR A 83 1.51 -2.73 -7.76
C THR A 83 2.56 -3.78 -8.12
N HIS A 84 2.12 -4.97 -8.48
CA HIS A 84 2.96 -6.04 -9.03
C HIS A 84 2.66 -6.25 -10.51
N ALA A 85 3.72 -6.48 -11.28
CA ALA A 85 3.64 -6.84 -12.70
C ALA A 85 4.19 -8.26 -12.89
N LEU A 86 3.29 -9.21 -13.10
CA LEU A 86 3.59 -10.63 -13.07
C LEU A 86 3.63 -11.20 -14.50
N PRO A 87 4.76 -11.81 -14.92
CA PRO A 87 4.87 -12.36 -16.27
C PRO A 87 3.93 -13.54 -16.47
N ALA A 88 3.17 -13.51 -17.56
CA ALA A 88 2.20 -14.52 -17.93
C ALA A 88 2.34 -14.88 -19.42
N GLY A 89 3.48 -15.47 -19.80
CA GLY A 89 3.76 -15.82 -21.19
C GLY A 89 4.15 -14.59 -22.00
N ASP A 90 3.37 -14.24 -23.02
CA ASP A 90 3.56 -13.05 -23.87
C ASP A 90 2.83 -11.80 -23.35
N ARG A 91 2.13 -11.92 -22.22
CA ARG A 91 1.40 -10.85 -21.54
C ARG A 91 1.85 -10.72 -20.08
N THR A 92 1.37 -9.67 -19.42
CA THR A 92 1.63 -9.39 -18.00
C THR A 92 0.30 -9.28 -17.26
N VAL A 93 0.19 -9.94 -16.10
CA VAL A 93 -0.90 -9.66 -15.16
C VAL A 93 -0.42 -8.57 -14.22
N VAL A 94 -1.06 -7.41 -14.28
CA VAL A 94 -0.82 -6.31 -13.36
C VAL A 94 -1.81 -6.43 -12.21
N VAL A 95 -1.31 -6.40 -10.98
CA VAL A 95 -2.12 -6.51 -9.78
C VAL A 95 -1.85 -5.33 -8.87
N ASP A 96 -2.88 -4.54 -8.62
CA ASP A 96 -2.88 -3.45 -7.66
C ASP A 96 -3.47 -3.94 -6.34
N TYR A 97 -2.70 -3.77 -5.26
CA TYR A 97 -3.11 -4.07 -3.91
C TYR A 97 -3.21 -2.77 -3.11
N TRP A 98 -4.22 -2.65 -2.27
CA TRP A 98 -4.31 -1.53 -1.34
C TRP A 98 -5.09 -1.88 -0.07
N THR A 99 -4.89 -1.07 0.96
CA THR A 99 -5.71 -1.12 2.18
C THR A 99 -6.21 0.28 2.55
N THR A 100 -7.39 0.35 3.16
CA THR A 100 -7.90 1.58 3.78
C THR A 100 -7.41 1.76 5.22
N GLY A 101 -6.82 0.72 5.82
CA GLY A 101 -6.21 0.78 7.14
C GLY A 101 -4.76 1.30 7.10
N GLN A 102 -4.12 1.39 8.27
CA GLN A 102 -2.69 1.68 8.38
C GLN A 102 -1.94 0.36 8.60
N ALA A 103 -1.32 -0.19 7.55
CA ALA A 103 -0.66 -1.49 7.65
C ALA A 103 0.44 -1.52 8.73
N VAL A 104 1.10 -0.39 8.96
CA VAL A 104 2.12 -0.21 10.01
C VAL A 104 1.60 -0.44 11.43
N THR A 105 0.29 -0.40 11.65
CA THR A 105 -0.33 -0.61 12.97
C THR A 105 -0.98 -1.98 13.12
N TRP A 106 -0.88 -2.89 12.14
CA TRP A 106 -1.50 -4.20 12.25
C TRP A 106 -0.80 -5.08 13.28
N THR A 107 -1.57 -5.64 14.21
CA THR A 107 -1.13 -6.66 15.19
C THR A 107 -1.57 -8.05 14.72
N ALA A 108 -1.16 -9.14 15.37
CA ALA A 108 -1.51 -10.48 14.89
C ALA A 108 -3.00 -10.82 15.02
N GLU A 109 -3.64 -10.46 16.13
CA GLU A 109 -5.00 -10.91 16.47
C GLU A 109 -6.10 -10.16 15.72
N ASP A 110 -5.80 -8.97 15.17
CA ASP A 110 -6.76 -8.13 14.47
C ASP A 110 -7.02 -8.62 13.03
N ASP A 111 -8.30 -8.64 12.64
CA ASP A 111 -8.72 -8.82 11.25
C ASP A 111 -8.22 -7.66 10.37
N LYS A 112 -7.77 -8.00 9.15
CA LYS A 112 -7.21 -7.03 8.20
C LYS A 112 -8.02 -7.04 6.93
N THR A 113 -8.06 -5.90 6.25
CA THR A 113 -8.71 -5.78 4.95
C THR A 113 -7.70 -5.37 3.89
N VAL A 114 -7.60 -6.17 2.84
CA VAL A 114 -6.80 -5.88 1.64
C VAL A 114 -7.73 -5.92 0.44
N GLN A 115 -7.60 -4.95 -0.46
CA GLN A 115 -8.31 -4.91 -1.72
C GLN A 115 -7.33 -5.19 -2.85
N LEU A 116 -7.86 -5.77 -3.93
CA LEU A 116 -7.10 -6.18 -5.10
C LEU A 116 -7.88 -5.81 -6.37
N SER A 117 -7.16 -5.32 -7.38
CA SER A 117 -7.61 -5.22 -8.77
C SER A 117 -6.54 -5.81 -9.68
N ALA A 118 -6.92 -6.69 -10.60
CA ALA A 118 -6.01 -7.29 -11.57
C ALA A 118 -6.51 -7.09 -13.00
N HIS A 119 -5.59 -6.81 -13.93
CA HIS A 119 -5.85 -6.74 -15.37
C HIS A 119 -4.67 -7.28 -16.17
N VAL A 120 -4.89 -7.52 -17.46
CA VAL A 120 -3.83 -7.93 -18.40
C VAL A 120 -3.31 -6.74 -19.19
N GLU A 121 -1.99 -6.71 -19.40
CA GLU A 121 -1.31 -5.84 -20.36
C GLU A 121 -0.46 -6.66 -21.35
N GLY A 122 -0.29 -6.14 -22.57
CA GLY A 122 0.46 -6.81 -23.63
C GLY A 122 -0.32 -7.95 -24.30
N GLY A 123 0.37 -8.75 -25.11
CA GLY A 123 -0.26 -9.75 -25.97
C GLY A 123 -1.07 -9.16 -27.13
N ASP A 124 -1.89 -10.00 -27.76
CA ASP A 124 -2.87 -9.62 -28.78
C ASP A 124 -4.18 -9.17 -28.11
N GLU A 125 -4.66 -7.96 -28.41
CA GLU A 125 -5.85 -7.34 -27.82
C GLU A 125 -7.16 -8.04 -28.22
N ASP A 126 -7.15 -8.86 -29.28
CA ASP A 126 -8.30 -9.65 -29.72
C ASP A 126 -8.31 -11.05 -29.07
N THR A 127 -7.25 -11.45 -28.36
CA THR A 127 -7.13 -12.77 -27.73
C THR A 127 -7.75 -12.75 -26.33
N GLU A 128 -8.85 -13.47 -26.14
CA GLU A 128 -9.56 -13.46 -24.86
C GLU A 128 -8.73 -14.08 -23.72
N VAL A 129 -8.78 -13.44 -22.54
CA VAL A 129 -8.17 -13.93 -21.30
C VAL A 129 -9.21 -13.93 -20.20
N LEU A 130 -9.42 -15.10 -19.61
CA LEU A 130 -10.36 -15.33 -18.52
C LEU A 130 -9.63 -15.72 -17.24
N VAL A 131 -10.01 -15.14 -16.11
CA VAL A 131 -9.73 -15.73 -14.80
C VAL A 131 -10.75 -16.83 -14.55
N THR A 132 -10.27 -18.05 -14.33
CA THR A 132 -11.11 -19.22 -13.99
C THR A 132 -11.11 -19.55 -12.50
N ARG A 133 -10.06 -19.14 -11.80
CA ARG A 133 -9.94 -19.27 -10.36
C ARG A 133 -9.04 -18.18 -9.81
N PHE A 134 -9.49 -17.59 -8.72
CA PHE A 134 -8.66 -16.80 -7.82
C PHE A 134 -8.57 -17.55 -6.49
N ALA A 135 -7.39 -17.58 -5.88
CA ALA A 135 -7.20 -18.13 -4.55
C ALA A 135 -6.18 -17.33 -3.75
N LEU A 136 -6.48 -17.16 -2.46
CA LEU A 136 -5.61 -16.57 -1.48
C LEU A 136 -5.31 -17.59 -0.39
N THR A 137 -4.05 -17.91 -0.21
CA THR A 137 -3.57 -18.66 0.96
C THR A 137 -2.87 -17.70 1.91
N VAL A 138 -3.18 -17.80 3.20
CA VAL A 138 -2.53 -17.04 4.28
C VAL A 138 -1.67 -18.02 5.08
N ASP A 139 -0.44 -17.63 5.33
CA ASP A 139 0.54 -18.38 6.13
C ASP A 139 1.09 -17.46 7.22
N ASP A 140 0.87 -17.79 8.49
CA ASP A 140 1.35 -17.03 9.66
C ASP A 140 2.67 -17.61 10.23
N GLY A 141 3.27 -18.58 9.54
CA GLY A 141 4.46 -19.31 9.96
C GLY A 141 4.18 -20.55 10.83
N THR A 142 2.96 -20.68 11.37
CA THR A 142 2.50 -21.84 12.16
C THR A 142 1.37 -22.58 11.43
N THR A 143 0.41 -21.82 10.90
CA THR A 143 -0.76 -22.28 10.17
C THR A 143 -0.72 -21.74 8.74
N ARG A 144 -1.21 -22.56 7.81
CA ARG A 144 -1.35 -22.22 6.41
C ARG A 144 -2.73 -22.62 5.93
N ALA A 145 -3.53 -21.65 5.51
CA ALA A 145 -4.95 -21.86 5.21
C ALA A 145 -5.40 -21.10 3.95
N LEU A 146 -6.33 -21.71 3.21
CA LEU A 146 -7.04 -21.04 2.12
C LEU A 146 -8.02 -20.04 2.72
N ALA A 147 -7.73 -18.74 2.60
CA ALA A 147 -8.51 -17.67 3.20
C ALA A 147 -9.62 -17.16 2.27
N ALA A 148 -9.39 -17.17 0.96
CA ALA A 148 -10.40 -16.83 -0.03
C ALA A 148 -10.21 -17.69 -1.28
N GLU A 149 -11.32 -18.06 -1.91
CA GLU A 149 -11.33 -18.69 -3.22
C GLU A 149 -12.55 -18.21 -3.99
N ASP A 150 -12.33 -17.88 -5.25
CA ASP A 150 -13.38 -17.59 -6.20
C ASP A 150 -13.20 -18.48 -7.43
N ARG A 151 -14.32 -19.03 -7.92
CA ARG A 151 -14.37 -19.92 -9.07
C ARG A 151 -15.49 -19.41 -9.99
N GLY A 152 -15.08 -18.81 -11.08
CA GLY A 152 -15.97 -18.25 -12.09
C GLY A 152 -15.19 -18.03 -13.37
N GLU A 153 -15.84 -17.53 -14.41
CA GLU A 153 -15.18 -17.15 -15.66
C GLU A 153 -15.35 -15.65 -15.84
N PHE A 154 -14.28 -14.89 -15.59
CA PHE A 154 -14.31 -13.44 -15.61
C PHE A 154 -13.30 -12.90 -16.63
N ALA A 155 -13.73 -11.98 -17.48
CA ALA A 155 -12.85 -11.32 -18.45
C ALA A 155 -11.80 -10.46 -17.72
N LEU A 156 -10.53 -10.63 -18.10
CA LEU A 156 -9.38 -9.90 -17.53
C LEU A 156 -8.76 -8.89 -18.51
N MET A 157 -9.32 -8.82 -19.71
CA MET A 157 -8.88 -7.94 -20.80
C MET A 157 -9.43 -6.53 -20.59
N PRO A 158 -8.67 -5.46 -20.89
CA PRO A 158 -9.19 -4.09 -20.86
C PRO A 158 -10.49 -3.95 -21.66
N PRO A 159 -11.48 -3.17 -21.18
CA PRO A 159 -11.45 -2.32 -19.99
C PRO A 159 -11.82 -3.02 -18.68
N TYR A 160 -11.88 -4.35 -18.66
CA TYR A 160 -12.31 -5.13 -17.50
C TYR A 160 -11.13 -5.45 -16.58
N SER A 161 -11.38 -5.43 -15.27
CA SER A 161 -10.46 -5.90 -14.25
C SER A 161 -11.17 -6.87 -13.31
N TYR A 162 -10.41 -7.84 -12.78
CA TYR A 162 -10.87 -8.67 -11.68
C TYR A 162 -10.61 -7.92 -10.37
N SER A 163 -11.67 -7.53 -9.67
CA SER A 163 -11.55 -6.80 -8.40
C SER A 163 -12.23 -7.55 -7.26
N THR A 164 -11.58 -7.63 -6.09
CA THR A 164 -12.18 -8.21 -4.89
C THR A 164 -11.62 -7.60 -3.61
N ALA A 165 -12.35 -7.77 -2.52
CA ALA A 165 -11.93 -7.39 -1.17
C ALA A 165 -11.69 -8.66 -0.34
N LEU A 166 -10.57 -8.69 0.36
CA LEU A 166 -10.06 -9.82 1.12
C LEU A 166 -10.09 -9.44 2.60
N THR A 167 -10.74 -10.28 3.41
CA THR A 167 -10.65 -10.22 4.87
C THR A 167 -9.64 -11.27 5.31
N LEU A 168 -8.55 -10.83 5.91
CA LEU A 168 -7.55 -11.70 6.52
C LEU A 168 -7.94 -11.85 7.99
N PRO A 169 -8.33 -13.05 8.45
CA PRO A 169 -8.64 -13.24 9.85
C PRO A 169 -7.40 -13.01 10.71
N GLY A 170 -7.61 -12.64 11.98
CA GLY A 170 -6.56 -12.67 12.99
C GLY A 170 -5.81 -14.01 13.02
N ALA A 171 -4.51 -13.94 13.28
CA ALA A 171 -3.60 -15.08 13.37
C ALA A 171 -3.24 -15.42 14.83
N ASP A 172 -2.36 -16.40 15.02
CA ASP A 172 -1.77 -16.68 16.33
C ASP A 172 -1.08 -15.43 16.89
N SER A 173 -1.22 -15.15 18.19
CA SER A 173 -0.68 -13.93 18.80
C SER A 173 0.85 -13.84 18.76
N ALA A 174 1.55 -14.96 18.53
CA ALA A 174 2.99 -14.98 18.30
C ALA A 174 3.40 -14.78 16.83
N ALA A 175 2.45 -14.60 15.91
CA ALA A 175 2.76 -14.38 14.49
C ALA A 175 3.43 -13.02 14.27
N GLU A 176 4.63 -13.05 13.71
CA GLU A 176 5.41 -11.84 13.38
C GLU A 176 5.08 -11.26 12.00
N ALA A 177 4.52 -12.08 11.11
CA ALA A 177 4.13 -11.68 9.76
C ALA A 177 3.05 -12.61 9.21
N LEU A 178 2.28 -12.10 8.24
CA LEU A 178 1.47 -12.93 7.34
C LEU A 178 2.12 -12.95 5.97
N THR A 179 2.33 -14.15 5.43
CA THR A 179 2.63 -14.36 4.01
C THR A 179 1.33 -14.63 3.27
N LEU A 180 1.00 -13.78 2.30
CA LEU A 180 -0.13 -13.98 1.41
C LEU A 180 0.37 -14.59 0.11
N GLU A 181 -0.15 -15.75 -0.26
CA GLU A 181 0.07 -16.33 -1.58
C GLU A 181 -1.19 -16.16 -2.43
N VAL A 182 -1.07 -15.37 -3.48
CA VAL A 182 -2.16 -15.08 -4.42
C VAL A 182 -1.95 -15.92 -5.67
N GLN A 183 -3.01 -16.59 -6.12
CA GLN A 183 -2.99 -17.40 -7.32
C GLN A 183 -4.13 -17.02 -8.26
N PHE A 184 -3.78 -16.80 -9.52
CA PHE A 184 -4.72 -16.70 -10.63
C PHE A 184 -4.52 -17.89 -11.56
N ASP A 185 -5.60 -18.64 -11.82
CA ASP A 185 -5.63 -19.62 -12.91
C ASP A 185 -6.37 -19.00 -14.09
N LEU A 186 -5.65 -18.80 -15.18
CA LEU A 186 -6.11 -18.16 -16.40
C LEU A 186 -6.40 -19.20 -17.48
N LEU A 187 -7.41 -18.91 -18.29
CA LEU A 187 -7.53 -19.45 -19.64
C LEU A 187 -7.21 -18.34 -20.63
N VAL A 188 -6.27 -18.62 -21.52
CA VAL A 188 -5.91 -17.73 -22.61
C VAL A 188 -6.27 -18.42 -23.91
N GLU A 189 -6.97 -17.70 -24.78
CA GLU A 189 -7.34 -18.22 -26.08
C GLU A 189 -6.09 -18.43 -26.96
N THR A 190 -6.05 -19.51 -27.72
CA THR A 190 -4.90 -19.82 -28.58
C THR A 190 -4.82 -18.94 -29.82
N GLU A 191 -5.99 -18.51 -30.30
CA GLU A 191 -6.22 -17.66 -31.47
C GLU A 191 -7.57 -16.96 -31.26
N PRO A 192 -7.73 -15.67 -31.63
CA PRO A 192 -8.98 -14.94 -31.44
C PRO A 192 -10.23 -15.67 -31.99
N GLY A 193 -11.20 -15.91 -31.13
CA GLY A 193 -12.48 -16.56 -31.44
C GLY A 193 -12.40 -18.07 -31.73
N SER A 194 -11.25 -18.70 -31.52
CA SER A 194 -11.06 -20.15 -31.73
C SER A 194 -11.76 -21.03 -30.70
N GLN A 195 -12.10 -20.50 -29.52
CA GLN A 195 -12.61 -21.25 -28.35
C GLN A 195 -11.70 -22.41 -27.91
N ARG A 196 -10.42 -22.35 -28.30
CA ARG A 196 -9.37 -23.27 -27.86
C ARG A 196 -8.49 -22.52 -26.89
N TRP A 197 -8.29 -23.08 -25.71
CA TRP A 197 -7.66 -22.40 -24.59
C TRP A 197 -6.42 -23.14 -24.13
N PHE A 198 -5.41 -22.40 -23.67
CA PHE A 198 -4.35 -22.96 -22.83
C PHE A 198 -4.48 -22.41 -21.42
N ARG A 199 -4.11 -23.25 -20.44
CA ARG A 199 -4.13 -22.88 -19.03
C ARG A 199 -2.81 -22.25 -18.64
N GLN A 200 -2.88 -21.18 -17.86
CA GLN A 200 -1.74 -20.54 -17.24
C GLN A 200 -2.03 -20.27 -15.78
N THR A 201 -1.05 -20.48 -14.91
CA THR A 201 -1.15 -20.13 -13.49
C THR A 201 -0.14 -19.02 -13.21
N VAL A 202 -0.64 -17.95 -12.61
CA VAL A 202 0.16 -16.81 -12.16
C VAL A 202 0.13 -16.81 -10.63
N LEU A 203 1.31 -16.69 -10.02
CA LEU A 203 1.48 -16.67 -8.58
C LEU A 203 2.08 -15.33 -8.17
N ASP A 204 1.64 -14.84 -7.03
CA ASP A 204 2.18 -13.65 -6.38
C ASP A 204 2.33 -13.89 -4.88
N THR A 205 3.13 -13.06 -4.22
CA THR A 205 3.34 -13.15 -2.77
C THR A 205 3.44 -11.76 -2.16
N LEU A 206 2.74 -11.56 -1.04
CA LEU A 206 2.89 -10.39 -0.19
C LEU A 206 3.39 -10.77 1.19
N GLN A 207 4.23 -9.91 1.75
CA GLN A 207 4.73 -9.94 3.12
C GLN A 207 4.10 -8.82 3.93
N LEU A 208 3.34 -9.21 4.95
CA LEU A 208 2.66 -8.30 5.86
C LEU A 208 3.20 -8.48 7.29
N PRO A 209 4.28 -7.77 7.66
CA PRO A 209 4.81 -7.82 9.03
C PRO A 209 3.79 -7.25 10.02
N LEU A 210 3.79 -7.81 11.23
CA LEU A 210 2.85 -7.51 12.30
C LEU A 210 3.58 -6.91 13.49
N LEU A 211 2.93 -5.95 14.17
CA LEU A 211 3.37 -5.49 15.47
C LEU A 211 3.09 -6.58 16.50
N GLN A 212 4.08 -6.82 17.36
CA GLN A 212 3.91 -7.69 18.51
C GLN A 212 3.27 -6.91 19.64
N GLU A 213 2.23 -7.46 20.22
CA GLU A 213 1.60 -6.94 21.43
C GLU A 213 2.33 -7.52 22.65
N ASP A 214 2.53 -6.71 23.69
CA ASP A 214 3.14 -7.21 24.92
C ASP A 214 2.25 -8.32 25.51
N PRO A 215 2.80 -9.50 25.85
CA PRO A 215 2.01 -10.56 26.43
C PRO A 215 1.43 -10.09 27.77
N SER A 216 0.10 -10.12 27.86
CA SER A 216 -0.68 -9.73 29.05
C SER A 216 -0.52 -10.71 30.21
#